data_AF-A0A520BAV3-F1
#
_entry.id   AF-A0A520BAV3-F1
#
_cell.length_a   1.000
_cell.length_b   1.000
_cell.length_c   1.000
_cell.angle_alpha   90.00
_cell.angle_beta   90.00
_cell.angle_gamma   90.00
#
_symmetry.space_group_name_H-M   'P 1'
#
loop_
_entity.id
_entity.type
_entity.pdbx_description
1 polymer ?
#
loop_
_entity_poly.entity_id
_entity_poly.type
_entity_poly.pdbx_seq_one_letter_code
_entity_poly.pdbx_strand_id
1 'polypeptide(L)'
;MKKLLTLITLFILVQNATAQKKELRQITDSIKAEGEMLYRSEWSSWHSTEIFTSGFGGKKILSGGYFSYETKKGMATVFFSKNEHPVVLATVKFDHGLDSSKYSIDTTTRKFTEIEKNFYTIRSKAAQAFSNNTLFKFYQHTSLNLVPIIKNGAKKVYMITGQTSPNEILLGNDYLINFDNDNNIIKKTKLHNN
;
A
#
# COMPACT_ATOMS: atom_id res chain seq x y z
N MET A 1 -32.00 -32.03 -37.95
CA MET A 1 -30.66 -31.39 -38.05
C MET A 1 -30.70 -29.88 -37.79
N LYS A 2 -31.46 -29.07 -38.55
CA LYS A 2 -31.53 -27.60 -38.33
C LYS A 2 -31.92 -27.19 -36.91
N LYS A 3 -32.99 -27.78 -36.34
CA LYS A 3 -33.43 -27.50 -34.95
C LYS A 3 -32.38 -27.87 -33.89
N LEU A 4 -31.65 -28.97 -34.09
CA LEU A 4 -30.57 -29.40 -33.20
C LEU A 4 -29.39 -28.42 -33.27
N LEU A 5 -29.02 -27.99 -34.48
CA LEU A 5 -27.99 -26.99 -34.69
C LEU A 5 -28.35 -25.67 -34.00
N THR A 6 -29.59 -25.19 -34.15
CA THR A 6 -30.09 -23.99 -33.47
C THR A 6 -30.01 -24.11 -31.94
N LEU A 7 -30.36 -25.27 -31.38
CA LEU A 7 -30.29 -25.51 -29.93
C LEU A 7 -28.85 -25.47 -29.41
N ILE A 8 -27.91 -26.08 -30.15
CA ILE A 8 -26.48 -26.08 -29.82
C ILE A 8 -25.94 -24.65 -29.86
N THR A 9 -26.27 -23.88 -30.90
CA THR A 9 -25.83 -22.48 -30.99
C THR A 9 -26.39 -21.63 -29.84
N LEU A 10 -27.66 -21.84 -29.46
CA LEU A 10 -28.27 -21.13 -28.33
C LEU A 10 -27.59 -21.49 -27.01
N PHE A 11 -27.25 -22.77 -26.81
CA PHE A 11 -26.55 -23.25 -25.62
C PHE A 11 -25.15 -22.65 -25.51
N ILE A 12 -24.40 -22.57 -26.62
CA ILE A 12 -23.07 -21.94 -26.66
C ILE A 12 -23.17 -20.44 -26.32
N LEU A 13 -24.18 -19.72 -26.83
CA LEU A 13 -24.38 -18.30 -26.53
C LEU A 13 -24.67 -18.06 -25.04
N VAL A 14 -25.47 -18.92 -24.40
CA VAL A 14 -25.78 -18.82 -22.95
C VAL A 14 -24.55 -19.13 -22.08
N GLN A 15 -23.70 -20.08 -22.48
CA GLN A 15 -22.45 -20.36 -21.77
C GLN A 15 -21.45 -19.19 -21.84
N ASN A 16 -21.33 -18.54 -23.01
CA ASN A 16 -20.45 -17.37 -23.16
C ASN A 16 -20.93 -16.18 -22.31
N ALA A 17 -22.24 -15.94 -22.23
CA ALA A 17 -22.79 -14.85 -21.43
C ALA A 17 -22.61 -15.04 -19.90
N THR A 18 -22.57 -16.28 -19.42
CA THR A 18 -22.37 -16.58 -17.99
C THR A 18 -20.90 -16.59 -17.59
N ALA A 19 -19.99 -16.99 -18.51
CA ALA A 19 -18.54 -16.95 -18.29
C ALA A 19 -18.02 -15.52 -18.08
N GLN A 20 -18.44 -14.56 -18.92
CA GLN A 20 -18.03 -13.15 -18.82
C GLN A 20 -18.37 -12.52 -17.45
N LYS A 21 -19.54 -12.87 -16.87
CA LYS A 21 -19.96 -12.36 -15.56
C LYS A 21 -19.07 -12.86 -14.41
N LYS A 22 -18.56 -14.09 -14.49
CA LYS A 22 -17.71 -14.68 -13.46
C LYS A 22 -16.33 -14.01 -13.44
N GLU A 23 -15.73 -13.82 -14.61
CA GLU A 23 -14.43 -13.15 -14.74
C GLU A 23 -14.50 -11.69 -14.27
N LEU A 24 -15.54 -10.95 -14.71
CA LEU A 24 -15.74 -9.57 -14.28
C LEU A 24 -15.88 -9.46 -12.75
N ARG A 25 -16.63 -10.37 -12.12
CA ARG A 25 -16.78 -10.40 -10.67
C ARG A 25 -15.46 -10.64 -9.95
N GLN A 26 -14.63 -11.57 -10.43
CA GLN A 26 -13.31 -11.83 -9.85
C GLN A 26 -12.39 -10.61 -9.94
N ILE A 27 -12.42 -9.90 -11.07
CA ILE A 27 -11.68 -8.65 -11.25
C ILE A 27 -12.18 -7.59 -10.26
N THR A 28 -13.50 -7.40 -10.17
CA THR A 28 -14.11 -6.44 -9.24
C THR A 28 -13.76 -6.75 -7.78
N ASP A 29 -13.87 -8.01 -7.37
CA ASP A 29 -13.55 -8.44 -6.00
C ASP A 29 -12.06 -8.22 -5.70
N SER A 30 -11.17 -8.48 -6.65
CA SER A 30 -9.73 -8.22 -6.52
C SER A 30 -9.42 -6.73 -6.36
N ILE A 31 -10.02 -5.87 -7.19
CA ILE A 31 -9.82 -4.42 -7.13
C ILE A 31 -10.33 -3.87 -5.81
N LYS A 32 -11.53 -4.30 -5.38
CA LYS A 32 -12.11 -3.91 -4.10
C LYS A 32 -11.21 -4.30 -2.93
N ALA A 33 -10.75 -5.55 -2.90
CA ALA A 33 -9.87 -6.04 -1.83
C ALA A 33 -8.55 -5.27 -1.76
N GLU A 34 -7.98 -4.90 -2.92
CA GLU A 34 -6.76 -4.11 -2.99
C GLU A 34 -7.00 -2.67 -2.52
N GLY A 35 -8.07 -2.02 -2.97
CA GLY A 35 -8.45 -0.66 -2.55
C GLY A 35 -8.74 -0.56 -1.05
N GLU A 36 -9.48 -1.51 -0.49
CA GLU A 36 -9.78 -1.56 0.94
C GLU A 36 -8.51 -1.73 1.79
N MET A 37 -7.58 -2.58 1.36
CA MET A 37 -6.31 -2.77 2.04
C MET A 37 -5.45 -1.50 1.98
N LEU A 38 -5.39 -0.82 0.83
CA LEU A 38 -4.66 0.43 0.69
C LEU A 38 -5.27 1.50 1.62
N TYR A 39 -6.61 1.62 1.64
CA TYR A 39 -7.32 2.51 2.55
C TYR A 39 -6.97 2.23 4.01
N ARG A 40 -7.04 0.97 4.46
CA ARG A 40 -6.68 0.59 5.85
C ARG A 40 -5.24 0.92 6.19
N SER A 41 -4.31 0.68 5.26
CA SER A 41 -2.90 1.02 5.42
C SER A 41 -2.69 2.53 5.61
N GLU A 42 -3.31 3.34 4.75
CA GLU A 42 -3.18 4.81 4.83
C GLU A 42 -3.87 5.40 6.03
N TRP A 43 -5.08 4.91 6.36
CA TRP A 43 -5.80 5.30 7.56
C TRP A 43 -4.96 5.02 8.82
N SER A 44 -4.39 3.80 8.92
CA SER A 44 -3.52 3.41 10.03
C SER A 44 -2.28 4.30 10.11
N SER A 45 -1.63 4.57 8.97
CA SER A 45 -0.45 5.42 8.87
C SER A 45 -0.74 6.85 9.36
N TRP A 46 -1.84 7.44 8.90
CA TRP A 46 -2.23 8.81 9.23
C TRP A 46 -2.42 8.98 10.74
N HIS A 47 -3.31 8.20 11.34
CA HIS A 47 -3.61 8.31 12.77
C HIS A 47 -2.44 7.89 13.65
N SER A 48 -1.67 6.89 13.23
CA SER A 48 -0.44 6.53 13.96
C SER A 48 0.58 7.66 13.96
N THR A 49 0.65 8.45 12.89
CA THR A 49 1.57 9.59 12.80
C THR A 49 1.15 10.68 13.78
N GLU A 50 -0.15 10.97 13.91
CA GLU A 50 -0.67 11.90 14.92
C GLU A 50 -0.32 11.41 16.34
N ILE A 51 -0.56 10.14 16.65
CA ILE A 51 -0.24 9.53 17.95
C ILE A 51 1.26 9.58 18.24
N PHE A 52 2.10 9.18 17.27
CA PHE A 52 3.55 9.15 17.43
C PHE A 52 4.14 10.56 17.61
N THR A 53 3.63 11.54 16.87
CA THR A 53 4.14 12.91 16.92
C THR A 53 3.68 13.69 18.15
N SER A 54 2.44 13.48 18.60
CA SER A 54 1.90 14.12 19.82
C SER A 54 2.47 13.52 21.10
N GLY A 55 2.57 12.19 21.19
CA GLY A 55 3.02 11.50 22.40
C GLY A 55 4.54 11.34 22.53
N PHE A 56 5.29 11.37 21.43
CA PHE A 56 6.69 10.90 21.40
C PHE A 56 7.60 11.77 20.52
N GLY A 57 7.33 13.08 20.48
CA GLY A 57 8.05 14.07 19.68
C GLY A 57 9.59 14.00 19.78
N GLY A 58 10.16 13.62 20.93
CA GLY A 58 11.61 13.41 21.06
C GLY A 58 12.16 12.30 20.16
N LYS A 59 11.41 11.20 19.96
CA LYS A 59 11.78 10.12 19.03
C LYS A 59 11.47 10.47 17.57
N LYS A 60 10.61 11.47 17.30
CA LYS A 60 10.32 11.95 15.94
C LYS A 60 11.59 12.37 15.22
N ILE A 61 12.51 13.02 15.93
CA ILE A 61 13.80 13.50 15.38
C ILE A 61 14.66 12.33 14.87
N LEU A 62 14.53 11.15 15.49
CA LEU A 62 15.25 9.94 15.12
C LEU A 62 14.59 9.19 13.96
N SER A 63 13.32 9.48 13.66
CA SER A 63 12.53 8.74 12.67
C SER A 63 13.06 8.96 11.25
N GLY A 64 13.17 7.85 10.49
CA GLY A 64 13.44 7.82 9.06
C GLY A 64 12.19 7.52 8.23
N GLY A 65 11.04 7.32 8.87
CA GLY A 65 9.78 7.02 8.21
C GLY A 65 8.98 5.95 8.94
N TYR A 66 7.97 5.45 8.24
CA TYR A 66 7.08 4.42 8.72
C TYR A 66 6.58 3.51 7.60
N PHE A 67 5.98 2.40 7.97
CA PHE A 67 5.11 1.60 7.10
C PHE A 67 4.01 0.94 7.93
N SER A 68 2.90 0.65 7.28
CA SER A 68 1.74 0.00 7.88
C SER A 68 1.48 -1.35 7.23
N TYR A 69 1.02 -2.32 8.01
CA TYR A 69 0.67 -3.64 7.50
C TYR A 69 -0.46 -4.30 8.31
N GLU A 70 -1.19 -5.18 7.63
CA GLU A 70 -2.27 -5.96 8.23
C GLU A 70 -1.68 -7.11 9.07
N THR A 71 -2.20 -7.27 10.27
CA THR A 71 -1.90 -8.36 11.21
C THR A 71 -3.16 -9.19 11.43
N LYS A 72 -3.04 -10.33 12.11
CA LYS A 72 -4.21 -11.12 12.50
C LYS A 72 -5.23 -10.33 13.35
N LYS A 73 -4.77 -9.33 14.11
CA LYS A 73 -5.59 -8.58 15.08
C LYS A 73 -6.08 -7.23 14.57
N GLY A 74 -5.65 -6.78 13.39
CA GLY A 74 -5.94 -5.45 12.86
C GLY A 74 -4.70 -4.86 12.18
N MET A 75 -4.54 -3.54 12.24
CA MET A 75 -3.43 -2.84 11.58
C MET A 75 -2.28 -2.56 12.55
N ALA A 76 -1.04 -2.61 12.05
CA ALA A 76 0.14 -2.18 12.75
C ALA A 76 0.92 -1.17 11.91
N THR A 77 1.29 -0.04 12.50
CA THR A 77 2.18 0.97 11.92
C THR A 77 3.50 0.96 12.68
N VAL A 78 4.60 0.76 11.96
CA VAL A 78 5.95 0.72 12.52
C VAL A 78 6.68 2.00 12.14
N PHE A 79 7.15 2.74 13.13
CA PHE A 79 8.07 3.87 12.95
C PHE A 79 9.50 3.38 13.14
N PHE A 80 10.40 3.72 12.22
CA PHE A 80 11.79 3.25 12.23
C PHE A 80 12.79 4.39 12.22
N SER A 81 14.00 4.16 12.73
CA SER A 81 15.06 5.17 12.80
C SER A 81 15.70 5.46 11.44
N LYS A 82 16.22 6.67 11.22
CA LYS A 82 16.92 7.07 9.98
C LYS A 82 18.37 6.58 9.83
N ASN A 83 18.87 5.76 10.76
CA ASN A 83 20.24 5.27 10.76
C ASN A 83 20.49 4.22 9.66
N GLU A 84 21.76 3.97 9.32
CA GLU A 84 22.18 2.96 8.34
C GLU A 84 21.64 1.56 8.64
N HIS A 85 21.54 1.22 9.93
CA HIS A 85 20.90 0.00 10.41
C HIS A 85 19.63 0.37 11.19
N PRO A 86 18.49 0.52 10.50
CA PRO A 86 17.27 1.01 11.12
C PRO A 86 16.71 0.03 12.14
N VAL A 87 16.24 0.59 13.25
CA VAL A 87 15.52 -0.12 14.31
C VAL A 87 14.10 0.43 14.43
N VAL A 88 13.20 -0.37 14.98
CA VAL A 88 11.86 0.07 15.35
C VAL A 88 11.97 1.04 16.53
N LEU A 89 11.33 2.20 16.40
CA LEU A 89 11.24 3.23 17.44
C LEU A 89 9.91 3.17 18.20
N ALA A 90 8.84 2.83 17.48
CA ALA A 90 7.50 2.63 18.00
C ALA A 90 6.67 1.74 17.06
N THR A 91 5.68 1.07 17.62
CA THR A 91 4.64 0.35 16.88
C THR A 91 3.28 0.77 17.42
N VAL A 92 2.45 1.37 16.59
CA VAL A 92 1.04 1.67 16.91
C VAL A 92 0.17 0.58 16.30
N LYS A 93 -0.84 0.12 17.04
CA LYS A 93 -1.77 -0.90 16.56
C LYS A 93 -3.21 -0.49 16.78
N PHE A 94 -4.03 -0.77 15.79
CA PHE A 94 -5.48 -0.66 15.82
C PHE A 94 -6.09 -2.04 15.57
N ASP A 95 -7.30 -2.26 16.08
CA ASP A 95 -8.08 -3.43 15.69
C ASP A 95 -8.65 -3.27 14.27
N HIS A 96 -9.43 -4.26 13.82
CA HIS A 96 -10.07 -4.23 12.50
C HIS A 96 -11.18 -3.17 12.36
N GLY A 97 -11.63 -2.57 13.48
CA GLY A 97 -12.70 -1.58 13.50
C GLY A 97 -12.28 -0.18 13.06
N LEU A 98 -10.96 0.07 12.93
CA LEU A 98 -10.40 1.38 12.55
C LEU A 98 -10.97 2.53 13.41
N ASP A 99 -10.96 2.32 14.73
CA ASP A 99 -11.36 3.34 15.71
C ASP A 99 -10.11 4.05 16.24
N SER A 100 -9.91 5.32 15.85
CA SER A 100 -8.72 6.08 16.21
C SER A 100 -8.59 6.33 17.71
N SER A 101 -9.69 6.19 18.48
CA SER A 101 -9.68 6.29 19.94
C SER A 101 -9.19 5.03 20.63
N LYS A 102 -9.17 3.89 19.93
CA LYS A 102 -8.79 2.57 20.46
C LYS A 102 -7.50 2.09 19.82
N TYR A 103 -6.39 2.45 20.43
CA TYR A 103 -5.07 2.03 19.99
C TYR A 103 -4.22 1.49 21.13
N SER A 104 -3.21 0.72 20.75
CA SER A 104 -2.09 0.41 21.63
C SER A 104 -0.80 0.91 20.98
N ILE A 105 0.14 1.37 21.80
CA ILE A 105 1.46 1.77 21.34
C ILE A 105 2.54 1.08 22.16
N ASP A 106 3.50 0.49 21.46
CA ASP A 106 4.74 -0.03 22.03
C ASP A 106 5.88 0.87 21.57
N THR A 107 6.65 1.42 22.51
CA THR A 107 7.77 2.32 22.21
C THR A 107 9.12 1.67 22.50
N THR A 108 9.14 0.36 22.74
CA THR A 108 10.38 -0.38 22.96
C THR A 108 11.20 -0.41 21.68
N THR A 109 12.45 0.07 21.77
CA THR A 109 13.36 -0.01 20.64
C THR A 109 13.76 -1.46 20.41
N ARG A 110 13.58 -1.94 19.18
CA ARG A 110 13.85 -3.34 18.82
C ARG A 110 14.27 -3.47 17.36
N LYS A 111 14.85 -4.62 17.01
CA LYS A 111 15.07 -4.99 15.60
C LYS A 111 13.72 -5.25 14.92
N PHE A 112 13.71 -5.10 13.60
CA PHE A 112 12.59 -5.56 12.78
C PHE A 112 12.39 -7.07 12.92
N THR A 113 11.13 -7.49 12.90
CA THR A 113 10.78 -8.87 12.55
C THR A 113 11.09 -9.16 11.08
N GLU A 114 11.09 -10.42 10.67
CA GLU A 114 11.35 -10.79 9.26
C GLU A 114 10.33 -10.17 8.30
N ILE A 115 9.05 -10.13 8.70
CA ILE A 115 7.99 -9.50 7.91
C ILE A 115 8.26 -8.00 7.78
N GLU A 116 8.53 -7.32 8.88
CA GLU A 116 8.85 -5.88 8.90
C GLU A 116 10.10 -5.55 8.07
N LYS A 117 11.11 -6.43 8.08
CA LYS A 117 12.31 -6.28 7.24
C LYS A 117 11.95 -6.31 5.76
N ASN A 118 11.00 -7.15 5.34
CA ASN A 118 10.52 -7.17 3.95
C ASN A 118 9.82 -5.87 3.58
N PHE A 119 8.90 -5.38 4.41
CA PHE A 119 8.22 -4.10 4.18
C PHE A 119 9.21 -2.94 4.10
N TYR A 120 10.15 -2.86 5.03
CA TYR A 120 11.23 -1.88 5.00
C TYR A 120 12.06 -1.98 3.72
N THR A 121 12.45 -3.20 3.32
CA THR A 121 13.32 -3.42 2.15
C THR A 121 12.68 -2.91 0.86
N ILE A 122 11.42 -3.29 0.58
CA ILE A 122 10.75 -2.84 -0.66
C ILE A 122 10.49 -1.34 -0.63
N ARG A 123 10.16 -0.77 0.54
CA ARG A 123 9.96 0.68 0.71
C ARG A 123 11.25 1.45 0.45
N SER A 124 12.37 0.99 0.99
CA SER A 124 13.68 1.62 0.78
C SER A 124 14.15 1.52 -0.66
N LYS A 125 13.97 0.36 -1.31
CA LYS A 125 14.27 0.20 -2.75
C LYS A 125 13.38 1.08 -3.61
N ALA A 126 12.10 1.24 -3.26
CA ALA A 126 11.20 2.17 -3.96
C ALA A 126 11.68 3.63 -3.82
N ALA A 127 12.10 4.05 -2.62
CA ALA A 127 12.66 5.38 -2.38
C ALA A 127 13.94 5.63 -3.21
N GLN A 128 14.85 4.66 -3.25
CA GLN A 128 16.07 4.75 -4.09
C GLN A 128 15.73 4.79 -5.58
N ALA A 129 14.76 3.98 -6.01
CA ALA A 129 14.31 3.96 -7.39
C ALA A 129 13.68 5.30 -7.82
N PHE A 130 13.04 6.02 -6.89
CA PHE A 130 12.53 7.37 -7.12
C PHE A 130 13.67 8.37 -7.35
N SER A 131 14.66 8.41 -6.45
CA SER A 131 15.77 9.38 -6.52
C SER A 131 16.61 9.26 -7.80
N ASN A 132 16.66 8.08 -8.42
CA ASN A 132 17.57 7.77 -9.54
C ASN A 132 16.86 7.66 -10.90
N ASN A 133 15.59 8.06 -11.03
CA ASN A 133 14.81 7.75 -12.23
C ASN A 133 13.94 8.92 -12.71
N THR A 134 14.05 9.23 -14.00
CA THR A 134 13.33 10.33 -14.66
C THR A 134 11.85 10.05 -14.92
N LEU A 135 11.39 8.81 -14.74
CA LEU A 135 9.97 8.45 -14.84
C LEU A 135 9.12 9.19 -13.81
N PHE A 136 9.66 9.37 -12.60
CA PHE A 136 8.92 9.94 -11.49
C PHE A 136 8.99 11.46 -11.54
N LYS A 137 7.83 12.10 -11.71
CA LYS A 137 7.73 13.55 -11.70
C LYS A 137 7.48 14.05 -10.28
N PHE A 138 8.22 15.08 -9.90
CA PHE A 138 7.99 15.83 -8.67
C PHE A 138 7.43 17.21 -9.03
N TYR A 139 6.38 17.61 -8.33
CA TYR A 139 5.77 18.93 -8.49
C TYR A 139 6.03 19.75 -7.23
N GLN A 140 6.20 21.06 -7.38
CA GLN A 140 6.30 21.94 -6.23
C GLN A 140 5.04 21.81 -5.36
N HIS A 141 5.20 22.00 -4.04
CA HIS A 141 4.12 21.87 -3.06
C HIS A 141 3.47 20.47 -2.98
N THR A 142 4.21 19.44 -3.36
CA THR A 142 3.80 18.05 -3.19
C THR A 142 4.76 17.27 -2.30
N SER A 143 4.24 16.22 -1.70
CA SER A 143 4.98 15.22 -0.95
C SER A 143 4.61 13.84 -1.46
N LEU A 144 5.52 12.89 -1.31
CA LEU A 144 5.32 11.53 -1.77
C LEU A 144 5.22 10.59 -0.57
N ASN A 145 4.09 9.89 -0.43
CA ASN A 145 3.97 8.79 0.50
C ASN A 145 4.29 7.47 -0.22
N LEU A 146 5.16 6.66 0.39
CA LEU A 146 5.49 5.32 -0.12
C LEU A 146 4.79 4.29 0.76
N VAL A 147 3.83 3.58 0.17
CA VAL A 147 2.92 2.67 0.85
C VAL A 147 3.24 1.24 0.42
N PRO A 148 4.10 0.52 1.17
CA PRO A 148 4.43 -0.86 0.87
C PRO A 148 3.26 -1.79 1.23
N ILE A 149 3.00 -2.75 0.36
CA ILE A 149 1.95 -3.74 0.47
C ILE A 149 2.54 -5.11 0.19
N ILE A 150 2.34 -6.05 1.11
CA ILE A 150 2.71 -7.46 0.93
C ILE A 150 1.47 -8.30 1.27
N LYS A 151 0.88 -8.94 0.27
CA LYS A 151 -0.33 -9.77 0.45
C LYS A 151 -0.33 -10.92 -0.54
N ASN A 152 -0.60 -12.13 -0.05
CA ASN A 152 -0.69 -13.36 -0.85
C ASN A 152 0.53 -13.57 -1.78
N GLY A 153 1.74 -13.28 -1.28
CA GLY A 153 2.99 -13.39 -2.04
C GLY A 153 3.27 -12.21 -2.98
N ALA A 154 2.27 -11.40 -3.33
CA ALA A 154 2.49 -10.19 -4.12
C ALA A 154 3.13 -9.08 -3.26
N LYS A 155 4.14 -8.41 -3.81
CA LYS A 155 4.85 -7.30 -3.17
C LYS A 155 4.78 -6.06 -4.05
N LYS A 156 4.24 -4.98 -3.50
CA LYS A 156 3.96 -3.73 -4.21
C LYS A 156 4.35 -2.55 -3.34
N VAL A 157 4.75 -1.44 -3.95
CA VAL A 157 4.82 -0.14 -3.30
C VAL A 157 4.03 0.84 -4.12
N TYR A 158 2.98 1.38 -3.53
CA TYR A 158 2.26 2.53 -4.07
C TYR A 158 3.00 3.80 -3.70
N MET A 159 3.12 4.71 -4.65
CA MET A 159 3.73 6.01 -4.46
C MET A 159 2.63 7.03 -4.68
N ILE A 160 2.08 7.54 -3.57
CA ILE A 160 0.90 8.40 -3.57
C ILE A 160 1.37 9.84 -3.39
N THR A 161 1.01 10.71 -4.33
CA THR A 161 1.35 12.12 -4.25
C THR A 161 0.29 12.87 -3.44
N GLY A 162 0.69 13.46 -2.32
CA GLY A 162 -0.14 14.32 -1.51
C GLY A 162 0.28 15.77 -1.62
N GLN A 163 -0.68 16.69 -1.59
CA GLN A 163 -0.37 18.13 -1.53
C GLN A 163 0.16 18.55 -0.15
N THR A 164 1.03 19.56 -0.14
CA THR A 164 1.49 20.21 1.10
C THR A 164 0.87 21.59 1.30
N SER A 165 0.17 22.12 0.29
CA SER A 165 -0.53 23.41 0.34
C SER A 165 -2.04 23.20 0.55
N PRO A 166 -2.71 23.98 1.42
CA PRO A 166 -4.10 23.74 1.79
C PRO A 166 -5.14 24.16 0.73
N ASN A 167 -4.74 24.95 -0.28
CA ASN A 167 -5.67 25.57 -1.25
C ASN A 167 -5.60 24.96 -2.66
N GLU A 168 -4.93 23.83 -2.82
CA GLU A 168 -4.84 23.13 -4.09
C GLU A 168 -5.63 21.82 -4.04
N ILE A 169 -5.89 21.22 -5.19
CA ILE A 169 -6.39 19.84 -5.28
C ILE A 169 -5.52 19.17 -6.32
N LEU A 170 -4.64 18.28 -5.87
CA LEU A 170 -3.82 17.46 -6.75
C LEU A 170 -4.57 16.17 -7.09
N LEU A 171 -4.73 15.90 -8.38
CA LEU A 171 -5.28 14.63 -8.86
C LEU A 171 -4.18 13.86 -9.61
N GLY A 172 -3.79 12.73 -9.05
CA GLY A 172 -2.89 11.76 -9.66
C GLY A 172 -1.41 12.03 -9.41
N ASN A 173 -0.58 11.78 -10.42
CA ASN A 173 0.88 11.61 -10.27
C ASN A 173 1.25 10.45 -9.33
N ASP A 174 0.39 9.44 -9.24
CA ASP A 174 0.68 8.24 -8.47
C ASP A 174 1.39 7.19 -9.33
N TYR A 175 2.19 6.36 -8.66
CA TYR A 175 2.95 5.30 -9.29
C TYR A 175 2.83 4.00 -8.50
N LEU A 176 3.10 2.90 -9.19
CA LEU A 176 3.16 1.57 -8.61
C LEU A 176 4.49 0.92 -8.98
N ILE A 177 5.20 0.42 -7.97
CA ILE A 177 6.38 -0.43 -8.16
C ILE A 177 6.03 -1.85 -7.72
N ASN A 178 6.22 -2.82 -8.60
CA ASN A 178 6.03 -4.24 -8.32
C ASN A 178 7.38 -4.90 -8.05
N PHE A 179 7.39 -5.84 -7.10
CA PHE A 179 8.56 -6.56 -6.66
C PHE A 179 8.40 -8.07 -6.81
N ASP A 180 9.50 -8.77 -7.01
CA ASP A 180 9.56 -10.23 -6.93
C ASP A 180 9.63 -10.72 -5.47
N ASN A 181 9.69 -12.04 -5.29
CA ASN A 181 9.80 -12.66 -3.98
C ASN A 181 11.11 -12.32 -3.26
N ASP A 182 12.16 -11.97 -3.97
CA ASP A 182 13.47 -11.58 -3.44
C ASP A 182 13.60 -10.06 -3.21
N ASN A 183 12.46 -9.35 -3.27
CA ASN A 183 12.35 -7.90 -3.12
C ASN A 183 13.08 -7.10 -4.22
N ASN A 184 13.26 -7.63 -5.43
CA ASN A 184 13.79 -6.87 -6.58
C ASN A 184 12.66 -6.24 -7.37
N ILE A 185 12.93 -5.05 -7.94
CA ILE A 185 11.94 -4.32 -8.74
C ILE A 185 11.74 -5.05 -10.08
N ILE A 186 10.51 -5.46 -10.37
CA ILE A 186 10.12 -6.06 -11.65
C ILE A 186 9.60 -4.99 -12.61
N LYS A 187 8.73 -4.09 -12.11
CA LYS A 187 8.00 -3.16 -12.96
C LYS A 187 7.68 -1.86 -12.23
N LYS A 188 7.81 -0.74 -12.93
CA LYS A 188 7.37 0.59 -12.50
C LYS A 188 6.25 1.04 -13.43
N THR A 189 5.13 1.49 -12.88
CA THR A 189 3.94 1.87 -13.62
C THR A 189 3.47 3.24 -13.15
N LYS A 190 3.23 4.18 -14.08
CA LYS A 190 2.48 5.40 -13.79
C LYS A 190 1.00 5.05 -13.78
N LEU A 191 0.27 5.43 -12.72
CA LEU A 191 -1.13 5.05 -12.55
C LEU A 191 -2.10 6.03 -13.21
N HIS A 192 -1.63 7.22 -13.58
CA HIS A 192 -2.44 8.29 -14.16
C HIS A 192 -1.85 8.74 -15.51
N ASN A 193 -2.71 8.94 -16.50
CA ASN A 193 -2.32 9.32 -17.87
C ASN A 193 -2.26 10.84 -18.11
N ASN A 194 -2.15 11.64 -17.05
CA ASN A 194 -2.09 13.11 -17.14
C ASN A 194 -0.76 13.61 -17.73
#